data_AF-A0A6M5J0M1-F1
#
_entry.id   AF-A0A6M5J0M1-F1
#
_cell.length_a   1.000
_cell.length_b   1.000
_cell.length_c   1.000
_cell.angle_alpha   90.00
_cell.angle_beta   90.00
_cell.angle_gamma   90.00
#
_symmetry.space_group_name_H-M   'P 1'
#
loop_
_entity.id
_entity.type
_entity.pdbx_description
1 polymer ?
#
loop_
_entity_poly.entity_id
_entity_poly.type
_entity_poly.pdbx_seq_one_letter_code
_entity_poly.pdbx_strand_id
1 'polypeptide(L)'
;MPEMVAGVHPLVMKRLWTAPFALWVASGTTLALLVAHLAVDRRRVGRGVRAAVWPLVALGRNSLLVYFGSHALMSVLTRAAPSGSTPAAEIAAAIAIGGQAQLTFTVAMVAFWMLLAALLHRLGLYLRP
;
A
#
# COMPACT_ATOMS: atom_id res chain seq x y z
N MET A 1 10.98 -29.44 -10.95
CA MET A 1 10.80 -28.02 -11.32
C MET A 1 11.99 -27.57 -12.18
N PRO A 2 11.95 -27.79 -13.51
CA PRO A 2 13.09 -27.56 -14.41
C PRO A 2 13.28 -26.08 -14.81
N GLU A 3 12.24 -25.25 -14.64
CA GLU A 3 12.21 -23.89 -15.19
C GLU A 3 13.03 -22.87 -14.42
N MET A 4 13.41 -23.16 -13.16
CA MET A 4 14.30 -22.27 -12.39
C MET A 4 15.76 -22.31 -12.85
N VAL A 5 16.18 -23.37 -13.56
CA VAL A 5 17.56 -23.53 -14.04
C VAL A 5 17.77 -22.85 -15.39
N ALA A 6 16.70 -22.65 -16.18
CA ALA A 6 16.77 -22.09 -17.52
C ALA A 6 16.83 -20.54 -17.56
N GLY A 7 16.73 -19.84 -16.43
CA GLY A 7 16.88 -18.38 -16.38
C GLY A 7 15.81 -17.57 -17.14
N VAL A 8 14.69 -18.20 -17.53
CA VAL A 8 13.65 -17.62 -18.39
C VAL A 8 12.87 -16.50 -17.68
N HIS A 9 12.84 -16.48 -16.34
CA HIS A 9 12.32 -15.37 -15.55
C HIS A 9 13.43 -14.77 -14.67
N PRO A 10 13.89 -13.53 -14.93
CA PRO A 10 14.72 -12.85 -13.95
C PRO A 10 13.92 -12.73 -12.65
N LEU A 11 14.53 -13.14 -11.53
CA LEU A 11 13.99 -12.91 -10.20
C LEU A 11 13.47 -11.47 -10.14
N VAL A 12 12.21 -11.26 -9.75
CA VAL A 12 11.53 -9.95 -9.75
C VAL A 12 12.41 -8.84 -9.16
N MET A 13 13.20 -9.18 -8.14
CA MET A 13 14.22 -8.31 -7.54
C MET A 13 15.18 -7.71 -8.59
N LYS A 14 15.69 -8.48 -9.55
CA LYS A 14 16.57 -7.97 -10.61
C LYS A 14 15.86 -6.96 -11.53
N ARG A 15 14.54 -7.09 -11.76
CA ARG A 15 13.77 -6.13 -12.57
C ARG A 15 13.57 -4.80 -11.86
N LEU A 16 13.35 -4.81 -10.53
CA LEU A 16 13.13 -3.62 -9.72
C LEU A 16 14.36 -2.69 -9.63
N TRP A 17 15.55 -3.22 -9.94
CA TRP A 17 16.82 -2.46 -9.89
C TRP A 17 17.28 -1.97 -11.27
N THR A 18 16.47 -2.16 -12.31
CA THR A 18 16.79 -1.68 -13.65
C THR A 18 16.52 -0.18 -13.76
N ALA A 19 17.45 0.54 -14.40
CA ALA A 19 17.31 1.96 -14.69
C ALA A 19 15.93 2.36 -15.26
N PRO A 20 15.35 1.65 -16.26
CA PRO A 20 14.03 2.01 -16.79
C PRO A 20 12.91 1.88 -15.74
N PHE A 21 12.92 0.84 -14.89
CA PHE A 21 11.92 0.72 -13.83
C PHE A 21 12.04 1.86 -12.81
N ALA A 22 13.26 2.15 -12.36
CA ALA A 22 13.51 3.23 -11.41
C ALA A 22 13.11 4.60 -11.99
N LEU A 23 13.42 4.87 -13.26
CA LEU A 23 13.02 6.09 -13.96
C LEU A 23 11.51 6.25 -14.05
N TRP A 24 10.78 5.17 -14.36
CA TRP A 24 9.31 5.19 -14.41
C TRP A 24 8.69 5.51 -13.05
N VAL A 25 9.16 4.83 -12.00
CA VAL A 25 8.67 5.06 -10.63
C VAL A 25 9.02 6.46 -10.15
N ALA A 26 10.26 6.92 -10.38
CA ALA A 26 10.72 8.26 -10.02
C ALA A 26 9.88 9.33 -10.74
N SER A 27 9.74 9.22 -12.05
CA SER A 27 8.96 10.17 -12.86
C SER A 27 7.49 10.23 -12.42
N GLY A 28 6.86 9.07 -12.22
CA GLY A 28 5.48 8.99 -11.70
C GLY A 28 5.34 9.64 -10.32
N THR A 29 6.30 9.39 -9.43
CA THR A 29 6.30 9.95 -8.07
C THR A 29 6.51 11.46 -8.11
N THR A 30 7.47 11.96 -8.89
CA THR A 30 7.72 13.40 -9.06
C THR A 30 6.50 14.11 -9.63
N LEU A 31 5.83 13.54 -10.62
CA LEU A 31 4.61 14.11 -11.18
C LEU A 31 3.49 14.16 -10.14
N ALA A 32 3.29 13.08 -9.38
CA ALA A 32 2.30 13.05 -8.30
C ALA A 32 2.58 14.11 -7.22
N LEU A 33 3.84 14.26 -6.81
CA LEU A 33 4.26 15.28 -5.84
C LEU A 33 4.08 16.70 -6.39
N LEU A 34 4.40 16.93 -7.67
CA LEU A 34 4.18 18.21 -8.33
C LEU A 34 2.69 18.58 -8.34
N VAL A 35 1.82 17.65 -8.72
CA VAL A 35 0.36 17.86 -8.70
C VAL A 35 -0.12 18.16 -7.29
N ALA A 36 0.33 17.40 -6.30
CA ALA A 36 -0.02 17.63 -4.90
C ALA A 36 0.45 19.02 -4.42
N HIS A 37 1.68 19.40 -4.75
CA HIS A 37 2.23 20.72 -4.42
C HIS A 37 1.41 21.85 -5.05
N LEU A 38 1.14 21.78 -6.35
CA LEU A 38 0.33 22.77 -7.06
C LEU A 38 -1.12 22.85 -6.55
N ALA A 39 -1.68 21.73 -6.08
CA ALA A 39 -3.03 21.68 -5.52
C ALA A 39 -3.12 22.29 -4.12
N VAL A 40 -2.07 22.13 -3.29
CA VAL A 40 -2.04 22.56 -1.89
C VAL A 40 -1.50 23.98 -1.72
N ASP A 41 -0.57 24.43 -2.57
CA ASP A 41 0.13 25.72 -2.43
C ASP A 41 -0.72 26.94 -2.86
N ARG A 42 -1.94 26.72 -3.36
CA ARG A 42 -2.87 27.82 -3.61
C ARG A 42 -3.34 28.42 -2.29
N ARG A 43 -3.05 29.70 -2.04
CA ARG A 43 -3.43 30.51 -0.86
C ARG A 43 -4.88 30.33 -0.35
N ARG A 44 -5.80 29.86 -1.19
CA ARG A 44 -7.16 29.43 -0.81
C ARG A 44 -7.48 28.07 -1.41
N VAL A 45 -7.07 27.00 -0.74
CA VAL A 45 -7.48 25.64 -1.09
C VAL A 45 -8.98 25.49 -0.84
N GLY A 46 -9.74 25.24 -1.91
CA GLY A 46 -11.19 25.02 -1.83
C GLY A 46 -11.55 23.84 -0.91
N ARG A 47 -12.75 23.86 -0.32
CA ARG A 47 -13.19 22.82 0.64
C ARG A 47 -13.08 21.39 0.07
N GLY A 48 -13.36 21.21 -1.21
CA GLY A 48 -13.26 19.91 -1.90
C GLY A 48 -11.83 19.36 -1.98
N VAL A 49 -10.86 20.19 -2.36
CA VAL A 49 -9.44 19.78 -2.42
C VAL A 49 -8.93 19.45 -1.03
N ARG A 50 -9.30 20.25 -0.02
CA ARG A 50 -8.94 19.97 1.38
C ARG A 50 -9.50 18.63 1.86
N ALA A 51 -10.74 18.30 1.50
CA ALA A 51 -11.33 17.00 1.82
C ALA A 51 -10.64 15.84 1.08
N ALA A 52 -10.25 16.03 -0.18
CA ALA A 52 -9.54 15.01 -0.96
C ALA A 52 -8.10 14.75 -0.48
N VAL A 53 -7.42 15.77 0.02
CA VAL A 53 -6.05 15.66 0.56
C VAL A 53 -6.04 15.12 2.00
N TRP A 54 -7.16 15.26 2.72
CA TRP A 54 -7.24 14.87 4.13
C TRP A 54 -6.85 13.40 4.43
N PRO A 55 -7.25 12.38 3.64
CA PRO A 55 -6.79 11.01 3.81
C PRO A 55 -5.27 10.85 3.62
N LEU A 56 -4.68 11.56 2.65
CA LEU A 56 -3.24 11.53 2.40
C LEU A 56 -2.45 12.11 3.59
N VAL A 57 -2.96 13.20 4.19
CA VAL A 57 -2.39 13.79 5.40
C VAL A 57 -2.52 12.85 6.59
N ALA A 58 -3.68 12.21 6.75
CA ALA A 58 -3.91 11.22 7.80
C ALA A 58 -2.93 10.03 7.69
N LEU A 59 -2.68 9.57 6.46
CA LEU A 59 -1.72 8.50 6.17
C LEU A 59 -0.29 8.94 6.49
N GLY A 60 0.09 10.16 6.10
CA GLY A 60 1.43 10.70 6.37
C GLY A 60 1.71 10.84 7.87
N ARG A 61 0.74 11.34 8.64
CA ARG A 61 0.86 11.52 10.10
C ARG A 61 0.85 10.20 10.88
N ASN A 62 0.33 9.13 10.31
CA ASN A 62 0.30 7.78 10.89
C ASN A 62 1.17 6.80 10.09
N SER A 63 2.15 7.31 9.36
CA SER A 63 2.96 6.51 8.42
C SER A 63 3.75 5.41 9.14
N LEU A 64 4.23 5.67 10.36
CA LEU A 64 4.94 4.69 11.19
C LEU A 64 4.04 3.50 11.54
N LEU A 65 2.79 3.76 11.96
CA LEU A 65 1.81 2.70 12.24
C LEU A 65 1.49 1.90 10.98
N VAL A 66 1.22 2.58 9.86
CA VAL A 66 0.87 1.90 8.61
C VAL A 66 2.02 1.04 8.13
N TYR A 67 3.25 1.55 8.18
CA TYR A 67 4.45 0.82 7.77
C TYR A 67 4.72 -0.39 8.67
N PHE A 68 4.94 -0.17 9.97
CA PHE A 68 5.26 -1.27 10.90
C PHE A 68 4.07 -2.20 11.11
N GLY A 69 2.87 -1.65 11.26
CA GLY A 69 1.64 -2.40 11.45
C GLY A 69 1.31 -3.29 10.26
N SER A 70 1.50 -2.81 9.02
CA SER A 70 1.30 -3.66 7.84
C SER A 70 2.29 -4.82 7.79
N HIS A 71 3.55 -4.59 8.14
CA HIS A 71 4.58 -5.63 8.18
C HIS A 71 4.29 -6.65 9.29
N ALA A 72 3.96 -6.17 10.49
CA ALA A 72 3.60 -7.03 11.63
C ALA A 72 2.34 -7.85 11.31
N LEU A 73 1.29 -7.22 10.80
CA LEU A 73 0.05 -7.90 10.41
C LEU A 73 0.33 -8.95 9.33
N MET A 74 1.05 -8.60 8.27
CA MET A 74 1.38 -9.55 7.21
C MET A 74 2.23 -10.69 7.73
N SER A 75 3.20 -10.45 8.61
CA SER A 75 4.02 -11.51 9.21
C SER A 75 3.19 -12.55 9.97
N VAL A 76 2.06 -12.12 10.56
CA VAL A 76 1.10 -13.01 11.22
C VAL A 76 0.24 -13.71 10.18
N LEU A 77 -0.33 -12.97 9.22
CA LEU A 77 -1.26 -13.51 8.22
C LEU A 77 -0.59 -14.49 7.24
N THR A 78 0.71 -14.38 7.01
CA THR A 78 1.46 -15.29 6.14
C THR A 78 2.09 -16.46 6.90
N ARG A 79 1.95 -16.51 8.23
CA ARG A 79 2.42 -17.66 9.00
C ARG A 79 1.56 -18.87 8.63
N ALA A 80 2.22 -19.99 8.32
CA ALA A 80 1.52 -21.22 7.99
C ALA A 80 0.65 -21.66 9.18
N ALA A 81 -0.64 -21.87 8.94
CA ALA A 81 -1.52 -22.47 9.93
C ALA A 81 -1.38 -24.00 9.91
N PRO A 82 -1.80 -24.70 10.98
CA PRO A 82 -1.81 -26.17 11.00
C PRO A 82 -2.62 -26.81 9.86
N SER A 83 -3.56 -26.06 9.26
CA SER A 83 -4.35 -26.44 8.08
C SER A 83 -3.55 -26.51 6.78
N GLY A 84 -2.30 -26.02 6.75
CA GLY A 84 -1.44 -25.98 5.56
C GLY A 84 -1.63 -24.75 4.67
N SER A 85 -2.70 -23.98 4.87
CA SER A 85 -2.95 -22.67 4.26
C SER A 85 -2.49 -21.53 5.16
N THR A 86 -2.22 -20.36 4.57
CA THR A 86 -1.99 -19.14 5.34
C THR A 86 -3.32 -18.42 5.56
N PRO A 87 -3.54 -17.78 6.73
CA PRO A 87 -4.72 -16.96 6.95
C PRO A 87 -4.93 -15.90 5.87
N ALA A 88 -3.86 -15.32 5.32
CA ALA A 88 -3.92 -14.39 4.20
C ALA A 88 -4.59 -15.02 2.97
N ALA A 89 -4.26 -16.26 2.63
CA ALA A 89 -4.81 -16.96 1.47
C ALA A 89 -6.30 -17.29 1.67
N GLU A 90 -6.68 -17.71 2.89
CA GLU A 90 -8.07 -18.01 3.24
C GLU A 90 -8.95 -16.76 3.16
N ILE A 91 -8.48 -15.65 3.75
CA ILE A 91 -9.19 -14.36 3.69
C ILE A 91 -9.29 -13.88 2.24
N ALA A 92 -8.19 -13.96 1.47
CA ALA A 92 -8.18 -13.55 0.07
C ALA A 92 -9.17 -14.34 -0.78
N ALA A 93 -9.29 -15.66 -0.55
CA ALA A 93 -10.27 -16.50 -1.22
C ALA A 93 -11.71 -16.14 -0.82
N ALA A 94 -11.96 -15.85 0.46
CA ALA A 94 -13.29 -15.51 0.97
C ALA A 94 -13.84 -14.19 0.43
N ILE A 95 -12.97 -13.21 0.18
CA ILE A 95 -13.37 -11.88 -0.33
C ILE A 95 -13.16 -11.73 -1.83
N ALA A 96 -12.79 -12.80 -2.56
CA ALA A 96 -12.44 -12.72 -3.97
C ALA A 96 -13.63 -12.26 -4.82
N ILE A 97 -13.46 -11.16 -5.54
CA ILE A 97 -14.46 -10.67 -6.50
C ILE A 97 -13.95 -10.97 -7.91
N GLY A 98 -14.79 -11.61 -8.74
CA GLY A 98 -14.43 -11.95 -10.12
C GLY A 98 -13.23 -12.92 -10.24
N GLY A 99 -13.00 -13.75 -9.23
CA GLY A 99 -11.87 -14.69 -9.19
C GLY A 99 -10.50 -14.06 -8.89
N GLN A 100 -10.43 -12.75 -8.64
CA GLN A 100 -9.17 -12.03 -8.44
C GLN A 100 -8.80 -11.87 -6.95
N ALA A 101 -8.65 -12.99 -6.23
CA ALA A 101 -8.38 -13.03 -4.78
C ALA A 101 -7.24 -12.09 -4.34
N GLN A 102 -6.10 -12.11 -5.04
CA GLN A 102 -4.94 -11.28 -4.69
C GLN A 102 -5.21 -9.78 -4.86
N LEU A 103 -5.86 -9.38 -5.97
CA LEU A 103 -6.16 -7.97 -6.21
C LEU A 103 -7.17 -7.47 -5.18
N THR A 104 -8.24 -8.23 -4.95
CA THR A 104 -9.27 -7.85 -3.98
C THR A 104 -8.69 -7.74 -2.57
N PHE A 105 -7.85 -8.69 -2.17
CA PHE A 105 -7.15 -8.62 -0.88
C PHE A 105 -6.21 -7.42 -0.77
N THR A 106 -5.47 -7.09 -1.83
CA THR A 106 -4.56 -5.93 -1.85
C THR A 106 -5.35 -4.63 -1.70
N VAL A 107 -6.42 -4.46 -2.47
CA VAL A 107 -7.29 -3.28 -2.39
C VAL A 107 -7.94 -3.18 -1.01
N ALA A 108 -8.43 -4.29 -0.47
CA ALA A 108 -9.03 -4.34 0.86
C ALA A 108 -8.03 -3.95 1.96
N MET A 109 -6.78 -4.43 1.91
CA MET A 109 -5.73 -4.05 2.84
C MET A 109 -5.37 -2.57 2.74
N VAL A 110 -5.23 -2.03 1.53
CA VAL A 110 -4.97 -0.60 1.33
C VAL A 110 -6.12 0.24 1.90
N ALA A 111 -7.37 -0.14 1.60
CA ALA A 111 -8.55 0.53 2.14
C ALA A 111 -8.60 0.44 3.67
N PHE A 112 -8.33 -0.73 4.26
CA PHE A 112 -8.28 -0.93 5.70
C PHE A 112 -7.28 0.02 6.37
N TRP A 113 -6.03 0.05 5.89
CA TRP A 113 -5.00 0.93 6.46
C TRP A 113 -5.31 2.41 6.26
N MET A 114 -5.88 2.78 5.10
CA MET A 114 -6.31 4.15 4.83
C MET A 114 -7.42 4.59 5.77
N LEU A 115 -8.43 3.75 5.98
CA LEU A 115 -9.54 4.01 6.91
C LEU A 115 -9.04 4.07 8.35
N LEU A 116 -8.13 3.18 8.75
CA LEU A 116 -7.54 3.18 10.09
C LEU A 116 -6.74 4.46 10.34
N ALA A 117 -5.89 4.87 9.40
CA ALA A 117 -5.13 6.11 9.51
C ALA A 117 -6.05 7.34 9.55
N ALA A 118 -7.10 7.37 8.73
CA ALA A 118 -8.13 8.40 8.75
C ALA A 118 -8.85 8.45 10.11
N LEU A 119 -9.27 7.30 10.64
CA LEU A 119 -9.95 7.20 11.93
C LEU A 119 -9.06 7.73 13.06
N LEU A 120 -7.81 7.27 13.13
CA LEU A 120 -6.85 7.72 14.14
C LEU A 120 -6.56 9.22 14.03
N HIS A 121 -6.46 9.74 12.80
CA HIS A 121 -6.32 11.17 12.57
C HIS A 121 -7.52 11.97 13.08
N ARG A 122 -8.76 11.47 12.90
CA ARG A 122 -9.96 12.08 13.50
C ARG A 122 -9.93 12.06 15.02
N LEU A 123 -9.40 10.99 15.61
CA LEU A 123 -9.27 10.83 17.05
C LEU A 123 -8.07 11.60 17.63
N GLY A 124 -7.24 12.24 16.79
CA GLY A 124 -6.04 12.95 17.23
C GLY A 124 -4.95 12.04 17.80
N LEU A 125 -5.04 10.73 17.56
CA LEU A 125 -4.07 9.74 18.02
C LEU A 125 -2.95 9.66 16.99
N TYR A 126 -1.74 10.02 17.41
CA TYR A 126 -0.54 9.95 16.57
C TYR A 126 0.53 9.18 17.33
N LEU A 127 1.03 8.11 16.72
CA LEU A 127 2.24 7.45 17.20
C LEU A 127 3.43 8.33 16.84
N ARG A 128 4.01 8.97 17.86
CA ARG A 128 5.24 9.75 17.74
C ARG A 128 6.42 8.86 18.15
N PRO A 129 7.55 8.91 17.42
CA PRO A 129 8.79 8.26 17.85
C PRO A 129 9.30 8.85 19.17
#